data_AF-C1MMV5-F1
#
_entry.id   AF-C1MMV5-F1
#
_cell.length_a   1.000
_cell.length_b   1.000
_cell.length_c   1.000
_cell.angle_alpha   90.00
_cell.angle_beta   90.00
_cell.angle_gamma   90.00
#
_symmetry.space_group_name_H-M   'P 1'
#
loop_
_entity.id
_entity.type
_entity.pdbx_description
1 polymer ?
#
loop_
_entity_poly.entity_id
_entity_poly.type
_entity_poly.pdbx_seq_one_letter_code
_entity_poly.pdbx_strand_id
1 'polypeptide(L)'
;MNAHVAISRATTVATSSARVSSASARRRNPGKITSAASVASRCEKRVAFAGGARRRGDLTLTRVSPEEQQEAYNRAMAEYSKTPFEYRHDLGLYYHFILPNLVVGTQPTTPEDINRLRDVEGVTCMFDTQQDKDKEHWGVDAHAIREQMRARDVLHVREPFLDFDADSLRVGLPKAVASMDKALREGHVVYCHCTAGMGRSPGVAIAYLYWCLNFESLDQAYDFLTSKRPCGPKKESIRLATCDMMWGHGDALPENMVTSDDPQGTRINEEERWNIVRRLRRSVGDDADALDAAQHAADAEECELNLGGTVKRALGFETTMEDCKEA
;
A
#
# COMPACT_ATOMS: atom_id res chain seq x y z
N MET A 1 44.76 45.76 22.75
CA MET A 1 43.37 45.35 22.49
C MET A 1 43.41 44.21 21.50
N ASN A 2 42.91 43.03 21.92
CA ASN A 2 42.27 41.92 21.16
C ASN A 2 42.82 41.56 19.75
N ALA A 3 42.98 40.30 19.35
CA ALA A 3 42.51 39.03 19.90
C ALA A 3 43.30 37.85 19.31
N HIS A 4 43.16 36.74 20.01
CA HIS A 4 43.67 35.39 19.78
C HIS A 4 43.64 34.85 18.34
N VAL A 5 44.76 34.26 17.94
CA VAL A 5 44.85 33.23 16.90
C VAL A 5 45.13 31.91 17.61
N ALA A 6 44.22 30.94 17.50
CA ALA A 6 44.43 29.56 17.94
C ALA A 6 44.22 28.63 16.74
N ILE A 7 45.32 27.99 16.35
CA ILE A 7 45.46 27.05 15.24
C ILE A 7 44.82 25.72 15.65
N SER A 8 43.82 25.25 14.91
CA SER A 8 43.23 23.91 15.09
C SER A 8 43.99 22.86 14.27
N ARG A 9 44.25 21.73 14.91
CA ARG A 9 45.01 20.58 14.40
C ARG A 9 44.24 19.80 13.35
N ALA A 10 44.94 19.44 12.28
CA ALA A 10 44.49 18.48 11.27
C ALA A 10 44.47 17.06 11.84
N THR A 11 43.36 16.35 11.64
CA THR A 11 43.23 14.92 11.90
C THR A 11 42.98 14.23 10.57
N THR A 12 43.99 13.48 10.12
CA THR A 12 43.97 12.66 8.91
C THR A 12 43.21 11.36 9.21
N VAL A 13 42.13 11.08 8.49
CA VAL A 13 41.49 9.75 8.49
C VAL A 13 41.71 9.15 7.11
N ALA A 14 42.44 8.05 7.10
CA ALA A 14 42.77 7.26 5.93
C ALA A 14 41.54 6.49 5.42
N THR A 15 41.28 6.60 4.13
CA THR A 15 40.29 5.80 3.40
C THR A 15 40.95 4.51 2.89
N SER A 16 40.53 3.36 3.41
CA SER A 16 40.91 2.05 2.87
C SER A 16 39.85 1.55 1.91
N SER A 17 40.15 1.59 0.61
CA SER A 17 39.42 0.90 -0.46
C SER A 17 39.62 -0.60 -0.32
N ALA A 18 38.53 -1.35 -0.17
CA ALA A 18 38.53 -2.81 -0.26
C ALA A 18 37.72 -3.25 -1.49
N ARG A 19 38.44 -3.82 -2.46
CA ARG A 19 37.91 -4.46 -3.67
C ARG A 19 37.16 -5.74 -3.28
N VAL A 20 35.93 -5.89 -3.75
CA VAL A 20 35.19 -7.16 -3.68
C VAL A 20 35.61 -8.01 -4.87
N SER A 21 36.28 -9.13 -4.59
CA SER A 21 36.56 -10.19 -5.57
C SER A 21 35.46 -11.23 -5.52
N SER A 22 34.96 -11.60 -6.70
CA SER A 22 34.00 -12.67 -6.92
C SER A 22 34.61 -14.04 -6.60
N ALA A 23 33.85 -14.89 -5.90
CA ALA A 23 34.14 -16.31 -5.78
C ALA A 23 32.85 -17.12 -5.75
N SER A 24 32.62 -17.84 -6.84
CA SER A 24 31.66 -18.94 -6.96
C SER A 24 32.16 -20.15 -6.19
N ALA A 25 31.33 -20.74 -5.34
CA ALA A 25 31.47 -22.15 -4.96
C ALA A 25 30.17 -22.73 -4.36
N ARG A 26 29.57 -23.63 -5.14
CA ARG A 26 28.87 -24.87 -4.73
C ARG A 26 28.86 -25.21 -3.24
N ARG A 27 27.69 -25.68 -2.77
CA ARG A 27 27.41 -26.87 -1.92
C ARG A 27 26.05 -26.64 -1.25
N ARG A 28 25.23 -27.60 -0.82
CA ARG A 28 25.08 -29.06 -0.95
C ARG A 28 23.68 -29.31 -0.37
N ASN A 29 22.92 -30.23 -0.95
CA ASN A 29 21.79 -30.86 -0.27
C ASN A 29 22.34 -31.77 0.86
N PRO A 30 21.69 -31.82 2.02
CA PRO A 30 21.25 -33.13 2.51
C PRO A 30 19.89 -33.11 3.21
N GLY A 31 19.15 -34.20 3.03
CA GLY A 31 17.86 -34.43 3.67
C GLY A 31 17.93 -34.98 5.10
N LYS A 32 16.72 -35.03 5.69
CA LYS A 32 16.20 -35.87 6.79
C LYS A 32 17.13 -36.19 7.96
N ILE A 33 16.77 -35.66 9.14
CA ILE A 33 16.93 -36.35 10.42
C ILE A 33 15.64 -36.24 11.26
N THR A 34 15.34 -37.36 11.89
CA THR A 34 14.23 -37.81 12.74
C THR A 34 14.10 -37.10 14.11
N SER A 35 12.85 -37.10 14.61
CA SER A 35 12.38 -37.17 16.01
C SER A 35 13.28 -36.75 17.18
N ALA A 36 12.77 -35.86 18.04
CA ALA A 36 13.07 -35.88 19.47
C ALA A 36 11.89 -35.31 20.29
N ALA A 37 11.63 -35.97 21.42
CA ALA A 37 10.50 -35.80 22.30
C ALA A 37 10.70 -34.70 23.37
N SER A 38 9.56 -34.21 23.87
CA SER A 38 9.24 -33.79 25.24
C SER A 38 10.31 -33.06 26.09
N VAL A 39 10.04 -31.80 26.41
CA VAL A 39 10.28 -31.26 27.77
C VAL A 39 9.12 -30.34 28.13
N ALA A 40 8.24 -30.81 29.01
CA ALA A 40 7.22 -30.01 29.67
C ALA A 40 7.87 -29.26 30.84
N SER A 41 7.84 -27.92 30.82
CA SER A 41 8.23 -27.09 31.96
C SER A 41 6.98 -26.57 32.65
N ARG A 42 6.81 -27.01 33.89
CA ARG A 42 5.71 -26.73 34.81
C ARG A 42 6.03 -25.44 35.57
N CYS A 43 5.21 -24.41 35.43
CA CYS A 43 5.23 -23.24 36.33
C CYS A 43 3.80 -22.95 36.78
N GLU A 44 3.43 -23.50 37.93
CA GLU A 44 2.18 -23.22 38.63
C GLU A 44 2.35 -21.96 39.49
N LYS A 45 1.53 -20.93 39.25
CA LYS A 45 1.20 -19.94 40.27
C LYS A 45 -0.32 -19.87 40.43
N ARG A 46 -0.78 -20.41 41.56
CA ARG A 46 -2.16 -20.32 42.06
C ARG A 46 -2.43 -18.90 42.54
N VAL A 47 -3.52 -18.31 42.07
CA VAL A 47 -4.24 -17.26 42.81
C VAL A 47 -5.66 -17.79 43.02
N ALA A 48 -6.02 -18.00 44.28
CA ALA A 48 -7.35 -18.43 44.67
C ALA A 48 -8.27 -17.22 44.78
N PHE A 49 -9.42 -17.27 44.13
CA PHE A 49 -10.57 -16.44 44.46
C PHE A 49 -11.82 -17.32 44.48
N ALA A 50 -12.53 -17.27 45.60
CA ALA A 50 -13.68 -18.10 45.90
C ALA A 50 -14.99 -17.45 45.43
N GLY A 51 -15.95 -18.31 45.03
CA GLY A 51 -17.38 -18.06 45.21
C GLY A 51 -18.14 -17.46 44.02
N GLY A 52 -18.94 -18.29 43.35
CA GLY A 52 -20.01 -17.80 42.46
C GLY A 52 -20.41 -18.79 41.38
N ALA A 53 -21.24 -19.78 41.73
CA ALA A 53 -21.86 -20.68 40.76
C ALA A 53 -22.81 -19.90 39.83
N ARG A 54 -22.38 -19.65 38.59
CA ARG A 54 -23.26 -19.42 37.44
C ARG A 54 -22.79 -20.30 36.31
N ARG A 55 -23.71 -21.09 35.74
CA ARG A 55 -23.48 -21.91 34.55
C ARG A 55 -23.01 -20.99 33.41
N ARG A 56 -21.70 -20.97 33.14
CA ARG A 56 -21.14 -20.45 31.90
C ARG A 56 -21.17 -21.61 30.91
N GLY A 57 -21.92 -21.45 29.82
CA GLY A 57 -21.71 -22.26 28.64
C GLY A 57 -20.24 -22.09 28.23
N ASP A 58 -19.55 -23.22 28.15
CA ASP A 58 -18.18 -23.29 27.68
C ASP A 58 -18.18 -23.01 26.18
N LEU A 59 -18.09 -21.73 25.81
CA LEU A 59 -17.68 -21.31 24.46
C LEU A 59 -16.18 -21.59 24.37
N THR A 60 -15.87 -22.86 24.16
CA THR A 60 -14.57 -23.30 23.68
C THR A 60 -14.36 -22.65 22.33
N LEU A 61 -13.65 -21.51 22.31
CA LEU A 61 -13.14 -20.90 21.09
C LEU A 61 -12.05 -21.85 20.58
N THR A 62 -12.46 -22.88 19.85
CA THR A 62 -11.54 -23.81 19.20
C THR A 62 -10.73 -23.00 18.20
N ARG A 63 -9.45 -22.76 18.52
CA ARG A 63 -8.50 -22.17 17.57
C ARG A 63 -8.45 -23.07 16.34
N VAL A 64 -9.03 -22.61 15.24
CA VAL A 64 -8.97 -23.25 13.93
C VAL A 64 -7.49 -23.35 13.53
N SER A 65 -7.03 -24.53 13.15
CA SER A 65 -5.64 -24.74 12.78
C SER A 65 -5.27 -23.96 11.51
N PRO A 66 -3.98 -23.61 11.30
CA PRO A 66 -3.55 -22.91 10.08
C PRO A 66 -3.89 -23.68 8.78
N GLU A 67 -3.86 -25.01 8.84
CA GLU A 67 -4.22 -25.88 7.71
C GLU A 67 -5.71 -25.75 7.37
N GLU A 68 -6.58 -25.82 8.37
CA GLU A 68 -8.04 -25.63 8.21
C GLU A 68 -8.38 -24.23 7.67
N GLN A 69 -7.67 -23.18 8.12
CA GLN A 69 -7.84 -21.82 7.59
C GLN A 69 -7.42 -21.73 6.11
N GLN A 70 -6.34 -22.41 5.73
CA GLN A 70 -5.89 -22.44 4.33
C GLN A 70 -6.85 -23.23 3.44
N GLU A 71 -7.39 -24.35 3.92
CA GLU A 71 -8.41 -25.12 3.20
C GLU A 71 -9.71 -24.33 3.03
N ALA A 72 -10.17 -23.62 4.06
CA ALA A 72 -11.34 -22.76 3.98
C ALA A 72 -11.16 -21.66 2.93
N TYR A 73 -9.99 -21.01 2.91
CA TYR A 73 -9.66 -20.02 1.89
C TYR A 73 -9.62 -20.64 0.48
N ASN A 74 -8.95 -21.78 0.28
CA ASN A 74 -8.88 -22.43 -1.03
C ASN A 74 -10.27 -22.82 -1.56
N ARG A 75 -11.17 -23.26 -0.65
CA ARG A 75 -12.57 -23.55 -0.98
C ARG A 75 -13.33 -22.29 -1.39
N ALA A 76 -13.18 -21.20 -0.62
CA ALA A 76 -13.77 -19.91 -0.96
C ALA A 76 -13.31 -19.42 -2.34
N MET A 77 -12.00 -19.47 -2.60
CA MET A 77 -11.40 -19.10 -3.90
C MET A 77 -12.00 -19.91 -5.05
N ALA A 78 -12.12 -21.24 -4.89
CA ALA A 78 -12.68 -22.12 -5.90
C ALA A 78 -14.16 -21.81 -6.19
N GLU A 79 -14.96 -21.54 -5.15
CA GLU A 79 -16.37 -21.19 -5.32
C GLU A 79 -16.56 -19.80 -5.94
N TYR A 80 -15.83 -18.78 -5.49
CA TYR A 80 -15.88 -17.44 -6.10
C TYR A 80 -15.49 -17.43 -7.58
N SER A 81 -14.58 -18.31 -7.99
CA SER A 81 -14.16 -18.43 -9.39
C SER A 81 -15.31 -18.80 -10.34
N LYS A 82 -16.40 -19.41 -9.83
CA LYS A 82 -17.58 -19.78 -10.62
C LYS A 82 -18.47 -18.58 -10.94
N THR A 83 -18.45 -17.56 -10.07
CA THR A 83 -19.27 -16.34 -10.17
C THR A 83 -18.42 -15.11 -9.85
N PRO A 84 -17.42 -14.79 -10.68
CA PRO A 84 -16.35 -13.86 -10.29
C PRO A 84 -16.82 -12.41 -10.12
N PHE A 85 -18.02 -12.07 -10.60
CA PHE A 85 -18.62 -10.74 -10.48
C PHE A 85 -19.74 -10.66 -9.42
N GLU A 86 -19.97 -11.73 -8.65
CA GLU A 86 -20.99 -11.75 -7.60
C GLU A 86 -20.37 -11.83 -6.20
N TYR A 87 -20.88 -11.01 -5.27
CA TYR A 87 -20.43 -11.04 -3.90
C TYR A 87 -21.14 -12.13 -3.09
N ARG A 88 -20.35 -13.03 -2.50
CA ARG A 88 -20.80 -14.16 -1.69
C ARG A 88 -20.27 -14.08 -0.27
N HIS A 89 -20.95 -13.31 0.58
CA HIS A 89 -20.53 -13.05 1.96
C HIS A 89 -20.26 -14.33 2.78
N ASP A 90 -21.02 -15.38 2.50
CA ASP A 90 -20.92 -16.70 3.14
C ASP A 90 -19.57 -17.41 2.91
N LEU A 91 -18.85 -17.04 1.85
CA LEU A 91 -17.57 -17.66 1.50
C LEU A 91 -16.37 -16.99 2.22
N GLY A 92 -16.55 -15.83 2.84
CA GLY A 92 -15.48 -15.14 3.58
C GLY A 92 -14.50 -14.35 2.71
N LEU A 93 -13.22 -14.37 3.08
CA LEU A 93 -12.17 -13.61 2.41
C LEU A 93 -11.91 -14.09 0.97
N TYR A 94 -11.89 -13.12 0.04
CA TYR A 94 -11.56 -13.34 -1.37
C TYR A 94 -10.79 -12.14 -1.91
N TYR A 95 -9.52 -12.33 -2.24
CA TYR A 95 -8.59 -11.25 -2.55
C TYR A 95 -7.53 -11.66 -3.57
N HIS A 96 -6.88 -10.68 -4.19
CA HIS A 96 -5.80 -10.88 -5.16
C HIS A 96 -4.68 -9.88 -4.92
N PHE A 97 -3.43 -10.32 -5.08
CA PHE A 97 -2.28 -9.42 -5.15
C PHE A 97 -2.28 -8.69 -6.49
N ILE A 98 -2.46 -7.38 -6.45
CA ILE A 98 -2.35 -6.51 -7.61
C ILE A 98 -0.89 -6.13 -7.82
N LEU A 99 -0.18 -5.81 -6.73
CA LEU A 99 1.27 -5.66 -6.65
C LEU A 99 1.80 -6.50 -5.47
N PRO A 100 3.12 -6.73 -5.34
CA PRO A 100 3.67 -7.47 -4.20
C PRO A 100 3.26 -6.91 -2.83
N ASN A 101 3.02 -5.59 -2.72
CA ASN A 101 2.62 -4.90 -1.50
C ASN A 101 1.20 -4.29 -1.58
N LEU A 102 0.40 -4.60 -2.61
CA LEU A 102 -0.98 -4.12 -2.75
C LEU A 102 -1.93 -5.27 -3.06
N VAL A 103 -2.77 -5.58 -2.08
CA VAL A 103 -3.81 -6.61 -2.15
C VAL A 103 -5.18 -5.94 -2.24
N VAL A 104 -6.05 -6.43 -3.12
CA VAL A 104 -7.44 -5.95 -3.24
C VAL A 104 -8.41 -7.09 -2.98
N GLY A 105 -9.39 -6.87 -2.11
CA GLY A 105 -10.30 -7.95 -1.68
C GLY A 105 -11.61 -7.53 -1.04
N THR A 106 -12.34 -8.56 -0.59
CA THR A 106 -13.57 -8.45 0.20
C THR A 106 -13.28 -7.98 1.63
N GLN A 107 -14.30 -7.50 2.33
CA GLN A 107 -14.18 -7.12 3.73
C GLN A 107 -13.79 -8.32 4.63
N PRO A 108 -12.87 -8.13 5.59
CA PRO A 108 -12.73 -9.04 6.72
C PRO A 108 -14.04 -9.06 7.54
N THR A 109 -14.50 -10.24 7.94
CA THR A 109 -15.75 -10.40 8.71
C THR A 109 -15.49 -10.87 10.14
N THR A 110 -14.33 -11.48 10.39
CA THR A 110 -13.92 -12.02 11.70
C THR A 110 -12.53 -11.55 12.13
N PRO A 111 -12.20 -11.54 13.44
CA PRO A 111 -10.82 -11.32 13.91
C PRO A 111 -9.81 -12.31 13.32
N GLU A 112 -10.24 -13.54 13.02
CA GLU A 112 -9.43 -14.58 12.38
C GLU A 112 -8.97 -14.16 10.98
N ASP A 113 -9.80 -13.43 10.23
CA ASP A 113 -9.43 -12.87 8.93
C ASP A 113 -8.23 -11.91 9.06
N ILE A 114 -8.21 -11.07 10.09
CA ILE A 114 -7.09 -10.17 10.38
C ILE A 114 -5.82 -10.95 10.72
N ASN A 115 -5.95 -12.03 11.48
CA ASN A 115 -4.82 -12.92 11.79
C ASN A 115 -4.26 -13.54 10.52
N ARG A 116 -5.11 -14.07 9.64
CA ARG A 116 -4.70 -14.67 8.37
C ARG A 116 -3.97 -13.65 7.49
N LEU A 117 -4.58 -12.47 7.28
CA LEU A 117 -3.98 -11.42 6.44
C LEU A 117 -2.62 -10.97 6.98
N ARG A 118 -2.48 -10.86 8.30
CA ARG A 118 -1.18 -10.51 8.92
C ARG A 118 -0.16 -11.64 8.82
N ASP A 119 -0.52 -12.85 9.22
CA ASP A 119 0.44 -13.95 9.41
C ASP A 119 0.83 -14.63 8.10
N VAL A 120 -0.12 -14.76 7.17
CA VAL A 120 0.08 -15.49 5.91
C VAL A 120 0.50 -14.54 4.80
N GLU A 121 -0.22 -13.43 4.65
CA GLU A 121 -0.02 -12.49 3.54
C GLU A 121 0.90 -11.31 3.89
N GLY A 122 1.31 -11.20 5.16
CA GLY A 122 2.20 -10.14 5.62
C GLY A 122 1.56 -8.75 5.64
N VAL A 123 0.22 -8.64 5.64
CA VAL A 123 -0.48 -7.36 5.62
C VAL A 123 -0.17 -6.55 6.87
N THR A 124 0.29 -5.31 6.66
CA THR A 124 0.61 -4.35 7.75
C THR A 124 -0.30 -3.14 7.75
N CYS A 125 -1.08 -2.91 6.68
CA CYS A 125 -2.03 -1.80 6.60
C CYS A 125 -3.36 -2.30 6.02
N MET A 126 -4.44 -2.10 6.76
CA MET A 126 -5.82 -2.27 6.31
C MET A 126 -6.34 -0.94 5.76
N PHE A 127 -6.68 -0.91 4.48
CA PHE A 127 -7.22 0.27 3.81
C PHE A 127 -8.72 0.07 3.55
N ASP A 128 -9.53 0.62 4.45
CA ASP A 128 -10.98 0.45 4.53
C ASP A 128 -11.72 1.58 3.78
N THR A 129 -12.40 1.20 2.70
CA THR A 129 -13.18 2.14 1.87
C THR A 129 -14.67 2.15 2.19
N GLN A 130 -15.10 1.46 3.25
CA GLN A 130 -16.51 1.31 3.62
C GLN A 130 -16.98 2.38 4.62
N GLN A 131 -18.26 2.70 4.52
CA GLN A 131 -18.99 3.43 5.57
C GLN A 131 -19.35 2.49 6.72
N ASP A 132 -19.62 3.06 7.90
CA ASP A 132 -20.02 2.26 9.06
C ASP A 132 -21.35 1.51 8.80
N LYS A 133 -22.29 2.13 8.06
CA LYS A 133 -23.56 1.51 7.64
C LYS A 133 -23.36 0.23 6.80
N ASP A 134 -22.26 0.12 6.08
CA ASP A 134 -21.99 -1.06 5.24
C ASP A 134 -21.68 -2.26 6.14
N LYS A 135 -20.89 -2.04 7.20
CA LYS A 135 -20.53 -3.09 8.16
C LYS A 135 -21.75 -3.52 8.97
N GLU A 136 -22.59 -2.56 9.37
CA GLU A 136 -23.87 -2.83 10.05
C GLU A 136 -24.80 -3.68 9.19
N HIS A 137 -24.93 -3.37 7.90
CA HIS A 137 -25.77 -4.13 6.96
C HIS A 137 -25.36 -5.60 6.87
N TRP A 138 -24.05 -5.89 6.91
CA TRP A 138 -23.50 -7.24 6.83
C TRP A 138 -23.27 -7.90 8.19
N GLY A 139 -23.71 -7.27 9.29
CA GLY A 139 -23.54 -7.84 10.64
C GLY A 139 -22.08 -8.00 11.08
N VAL A 140 -21.16 -7.22 10.50
CA VAL A 140 -19.73 -7.28 10.84
C VAL A 140 -19.49 -6.48 12.11
N ASP A 141 -18.91 -7.11 13.13
CA ASP A 141 -18.48 -6.43 14.36
C ASP A 141 -17.24 -5.57 14.10
N ALA A 142 -17.48 -4.33 13.64
CA ALA A 142 -16.44 -3.36 13.34
C ALA A 142 -15.52 -3.07 14.53
N HIS A 143 -16.03 -3.19 15.76
CA HIS A 143 -15.23 -2.98 16.97
C HIS A 143 -14.24 -4.13 17.17
N ALA A 144 -14.71 -5.38 17.10
CA ALA A 144 -13.85 -6.55 17.22
C ALA A 144 -12.74 -6.57 16.14
N ILE A 145 -13.07 -6.23 14.90
CA ILE A 145 -12.08 -6.13 13.81
C ILE A 145 -11.03 -5.05 14.11
N ARG A 146 -11.45 -3.86 14.57
CA ARG A 146 -10.53 -2.77 14.94
C ARG A 146 -9.64 -3.11 16.13
N GLU A 147 -10.16 -3.78 17.14
CA GLU A 147 -9.36 -4.29 18.26
C GLU A 147 -8.32 -5.30 17.78
N GLN A 148 -8.70 -6.21 16.88
CA GLN A 148 -7.77 -7.20 16.36
C GLN A 148 -6.67 -6.56 15.51
N MET A 149 -6.99 -5.57 14.69
CA MET A 149 -5.97 -4.81 13.94
C MET A 149 -4.97 -4.13 14.88
N ARG A 150 -5.45 -3.49 15.96
CA ARG A 150 -4.58 -2.90 16.99
C ARG A 150 -3.69 -3.94 17.66
N ALA A 151 -4.27 -5.07 18.07
CA ALA A 151 -3.55 -6.16 18.73
C ALA A 151 -2.47 -6.78 17.84
N ARG A 152 -2.61 -6.66 16.51
CA ARG A 152 -1.70 -7.22 15.51
C ARG A 152 -0.79 -6.21 14.84
N ASP A 153 -0.78 -4.96 15.32
CA ASP A 153 0.00 -3.88 14.74
C ASP A 153 -0.25 -3.72 13.22
N VAL A 154 -1.54 -3.75 12.87
CA VAL A 154 -2.04 -3.47 11.52
C VAL A 154 -2.59 -2.05 11.53
N LEU A 155 -1.94 -1.15 10.78
CA LEU A 155 -2.42 0.22 10.59
C LEU A 155 -3.81 0.17 9.94
N HIS A 156 -4.75 0.98 10.43
CA HIS A 156 -6.09 1.05 9.87
C HIS A 156 -6.33 2.44 9.27
N VAL A 157 -6.25 2.52 7.94
CA VAL A 157 -6.54 3.72 7.15
C VAL A 157 -7.98 3.65 6.68
N ARG A 158 -8.77 4.69 6.94
CA ARG A 158 -10.18 4.77 6.55
C ARG A 158 -10.41 5.91 5.57
N GLU A 159 -10.85 5.56 4.36
CA GLU A 159 -11.25 6.52 3.33
C GLU A 159 -12.62 6.10 2.76
N PRO A 160 -13.71 6.38 3.49
CA PRO A 160 -15.02 5.83 3.19
C PRO A 160 -15.66 6.46 1.95
N PHE A 161 -16.26 5.63 1.10
CA PHE A 161 -17.07 6.05 -0.04
C PHE A 161 -18.50 5.53 0.07
N LEU A 162 -19.47 6.28 -0.45
CA LEU A 162 -20.84 5.78 -0.64
C LEU A 162 -20.82 4.61 -1.63
N ASP A 163 -21.48 3.50 -1.27
CA ASP A 163 -21.56 2.36 -2.18
C ASP A 163 -22.49 2.64 -3.36
N PHE A 164 -22.11 2.13 -4.54
CA PHE A 164 -22.81 2.35 -5.82
C PHE A 164 -22.94 3.83 -6.28
N ASP A 165 -22.15 4.73 -5.70
CA ASP A 165 -22.15 6.16 -6.02
C ASP A 165 -20.89 6.55 -6.79
N ALA A 166 -21.08 6.97 -8.05
CA ALA A 166 -19.99 7.33 -8.95
C ALA A 166 -19.32 8.66 -8.57
N ASP A 167 -20.09 9.61 -8.04
CA ASP A 167 -19.61 10.94 -7.67
C ASP A 167 -18.86 10.87 -6.34
N SER A 168 -19.35 10.08 -5.39
CA SER A 168 -18.63 9.79 -4.16
C SER A 168 -17.26 9.18 -4.44
N LEU A 169 -17.19 8.23 -5.38
CA LEU A 169 -15.91 7.66 -5.81
C LEU A 169 -15.00 8.74 -6.40
N ARG A 170 -15.49 9.48 -7.40
CA ARG A 170 -14.75 10.56 -8.06
C ARG A 170 -14.17 11.57 -7.06
N VAL A 171 -15.00 12.11 -6.18
CA VAL A 171 -14.61 13.16 -5.20
C VAL A 171 -13.65 12.61 -4.14
N GLY A 172 -13.83 11.36 -3.71
CA GLY A 172 -12.98 10.76 -2.68
C GLY A 172 -11.63 10.23 -3.19
N LEU A 173 -11.50 9.97 -4.49
CA LEU A 173 -10.30 9.36 -5.08
C LEU A 173 -9.01 10.13 -4.78
N PRO A 174 -8.92 11.47 -4.95
CA PRO A 174 -7.71 12.21 -4.65
C PRO A 174 -7.17 11.95 -3.24
N LYS A 175 -8.03 12.08 -2.22
CA LYS A 175 -7.64 11.85 -0.83
C LYS A 175 -7.27 10.39 -0.57
N ALA A 176 -8.06 9.44 -1.10
CA ALA A 176 -7.79 8.03 -0.90
C ALA A 176 -6.48 7.57 -1.54
N VAL A 177 -6.17 8.05 -2.74
CA VAL A 177 -4.90 7.73 -3.41
C VAL A 177 -3.72 8.37 -2.69
N ALA A 178 -3.86 9.59 -2.15
CA ALA A 178 -2.80 10.21 -1.34
C ALA A 178 -2.47 9.37 -0.09
N SER A 179 -3.48 8.92 0.64
CA SER A 179 -3.33 8.02 1.79
C SER A 179 -2.73 6.66 1.40
N MET A 180 -3.09 6.13 0.22
CA MET A 180 -2.56 4.85 -0.30
C MET A 180 -1.09 4.97 -0.72
N ASP A 181 -0.73 6.02 -1.46
CA ASP A 181 0.65 6.31 -1.88
C ASP A 181 1.56 6.46 -0.66
N LYS A 182 1.11 7.18 0.37
CA LYS A 182 1.84 7.31 1.64
C LYS A 182 2.07 5.95 2.30
N ALA A 183 1.02 5.16 2.51
CA ALA A 183 1.14 3.87 3.17
C ALA A 183 2.10 2.93 2.42
N LEU A 184 2.03 2.89 1.09
CA LEU A 184 2.92 2.06 0.27
C LEU A 184 4.38 2.55 0.30
N ARG A 185 4.63 3.86 0.29
CA ARG A 185 5.98 4.43 0.43
C ARG A 185 6.59 4.25 1.82
N GLU A 186 5.76 4.22 2.86
CA GLU A 186 6.17 3.87 4.22
C GLU A 186 6.49 2.36 4.37
N GLY A 187 6.38 1.58 3.30
CA GLY A 187 6.78 0.18 3.23
C GLY A 187 5.69 -0.79 3.69
N HIS A 188 4.44 -0.34 3.81
CA HIS A 188 3.36 -1.22 4.20
C HIS A 188 2.97 -2.19 3.07
N VAL A 189 2.57 -3.40 3.47
CA VAL A 189 1.74 -4.28 2.65
C VAL A 189 0.29 -3.90 2.91
N VAL A 190 -0.35 -3.32 1.90
CA VAL A 190 -1.70 -2.75 1.98
C VAL A 190 -2.74 -3.77 1.53
N TYR A 191 -3.74 -4.02 2.37
CA TYR A 191 -4.97 -4.71 2.00
C TYR A 191 -6.09 -3.68 1.79
N CYS A 192 -6.40 -3.37 0.55
CA CYS A 192 -7.44 -2.43 0.17
C CYS A 192 -8.78 -3.14 -0.07
N HIS A 193 -9.79 -2.80 0.72
CA HIS A 193 -11.08 -3.45 0.65
C HIS A 193 -12.26 -2.47 0.69
N CYS A 194 -13.34 -2.90 0.07
CA CYS A 194 -14.69 -2.40 0.33
C CYS A 194 -15.52 -3.54 0.91
N THR A 195 -16.81 -3.62 0.60
CA THR A 195 -17.64 -4.80 0.92
C THR A 195 -17.22 -6.01 0.07
N ALA A 196 -17.40 -5.90 -1.24
CA ALA A 196 -17.18 -6.99 -2.20
C ALA A 196 -15.78 -6.97 -2.85
N GLY A 197 -15.05 -5.87 -2.71
CA GLY A 197 -13.81 -5.65 -3.46
C GLY A 197 -14.01 -5.55 -4.98
N MET A 198 -15.16 -5.02 -5.43
CA MET A 198 -15.52 -5.00 -6.88
C MET A 198 -15.72 -3.60 -7.47
N GLY A 199 -15.91 -2.58 -6.62
CA GLY A 199 -16.21 -1.21 -7.05
C GLY A 199 -15.22 -0.20 -6.46
N ARG A 200 -15.44 0.17 -5.20
CA ARG A 200 -14.66 1.21 -4.49
C ARG A 200 -13.18 0.88 -4.37
N SER A 201 -12.81 -0.24 -3.76
CA SER A 201 -11.38 -0.58 -3.56
C SER A 201 -10.61 -0.84 -4.86
N PRO A 202 -11.14 -1.56 -5.89
CA PRO A 202 -10.48 -1.59 -7.19
C PRO A 202 -10.35 -0.20 -7.84
N GLY A 203 -11.34 0.68 -7.66
CA GLY A 203 -11.28 2.06 -8.17
C GLY A 203 -10.11 2.85 -7.59
N VAL A 204 -9.90 2.78 -6.27
CA VAL A 204 -8.74 3.43 -5.61
C VAL A 204 -7.42 2.81 -6.10
N ALA A 205 -7.34 1.48 -6.17
CA ALA A 205 -6.13 0.81 -6.63
C ALA A 205 -5.79 1.15 -8.09
N ILE A 206 -6.77 1.18 -9.00
CA ILE A 206 -6.55 1.59 -10.41
C ILE A 206 -6.09 3.03 -10.50
N ALA A 207 -6.71 3.95 -9.74
CA ALA A 207 -6.29 5.35 -9.71
C ALA A 207 -4.84 5.49 -9.20
N TYR A 208 -4.45 4.74 -8.16
CA TYR A 208 -3.07 4.69 -7.68
C TYR A 208 -2.10 4.16 -8.75
N LEU A 209 -2.42 3.04 -9.41
CA LEU A 209 -1.60 2.51 -10.52
C LEU A 209 -1.45 3.57 -11.61
N TYR A 210 -2.55 4.19 -12.00
CA TYR A 210 -2.59 5.16 -13.08
C TYR A 210 -1.84 6.44 -12.76
N TRP A 211 -2.00 7.00 -11.55
CA TRP A 211 -1.40 8.29 -11.19
C TRP A 211 0.06 8.14 -10.71
N CYS A 212 0.35 7.13 -9.88
CA CYS A 212 1.63 7.05 -9.17
C CYS A 212 2.66 6.09 -9.78
N LEU A 213 2.26 5.10 -10.61
CA LEU A 213 3.16 4.03 -11.08
C LEU A 213 3.42 4.03 -12.60
N ASN A 214 3.44 5.20 -13.23
CA ASN A 214 3.83 5.39 -14.65
C ASN A 214 3.07 4.54 -15.68
N PHE A 215 1.82 4.14 -15.39
CA PHE A 215 0.96 3.54 -16.42
C PHE A 215 0.62 4.58 -17.49
N GLU A 216 0.77 4.22 -18.77
CA GLU A 216 0.62 5.11 -19.93
C GLU A 216 -0.82 5.60 -20.13
N SER A 217 -1.80 4.81 -19.69
CA SER A 217 -3.22 5.14 -19.83
C SER A 217 -4.05 4.55 -18.71
N LEU A 218 -5.23 5.14 -18.50
CA LEU A 218 -6.23 4.60 -17.59
C LEU A 218 -6.67 3.18 -17.99
N ASP A 219 -6.77 2.90 -19.29
CA ASP A 219 -7.12 1.57 -19.79
C ASP A 219 -6.08 0.53 -19.41
N GLN A 220 -4.79 0.87 -19.52
CA GLN A 220 -3.71 -0.04 -19.14
C GLN A 220 -3.74 -0.38 -17.65
N ALA A 221 -3.94 0.63 -16.78
CA ALA A 221 -4.06 0.43 -15.34
C ALA A 221 -5.31 -0.39 -14.97
N TYR A 222 -6.43 -0.12 -15.65
CA TYR A 222 -7.69 -0.82 -15.46
C TYR A 222 -7.55 -2.30 -15.83
N ASP A 223 -7.07 -2.58 -17.05
CA ASP A 223 -6.90 -3.93 -17.58
C ASP A 223 -5.90 -4.75 -16.76
N PHE A 224 -4.82 -4.10 -16.29
CA PHE A 224 -3.85 -4.73 -15.38
C PHE A 224 -4.51 -5.21 -14.09
N LEU A 225 -5.35 -4.40 -13.44
CA LEU A 225 -6.05 -4.84 -12.24
C LEU A 225 -7.09 -5.90 -12.57
N THR A 226 -7.95 -5.67 -13.57
CA THR A 226 -9.09 -6.55 -13.84
C THR A 226 -8.70 -7.90 -14.44
N SER A 227 -7.52 -8.00 -15.08
CA SER A 227 -6.96 -9.29 -15.51
C SER A 227 -6.57 -10.20 -14.34
N LYS A 228 -6.21 -9.62 -13.18
CA LYS A 228 -5.89 -10.36 -11.96
C LYS A 228 -7.13 -10.63 -11.12
N ARG A 229 -7.96 -9.60 -10.94
CA ARG A 229 -9.20 -9.68 -10.19
C ARG A 229 -10.36 -9.24 -11.09
N PRO A 230 -11.15 -10.18 -11.65
CA PRO A 230 -12.30 -9.82 -12.45
C PRO A 230 -13.30 -8.99 -11.61
N CYS A 231 -13.47 -7.73 -11.97
CA CYS A 231 -14.38 -6.79 -11.31
C CYS A 231 -14.75 -5.64 -12.26
N GLY A 232 -15.66 -4.76 -11.82
CA GLY A 232 -16.19 -3.67 -12.64
C GLY A 232 -16.23 -2.33 -11.91
N PRO A 233 -15.07 -1.77 -11.50
CA PRO A 233 -15.03 -0.41 -10.95
C PRO A 233 -15.48 0.62 -11.98
N LYS A 234 -16.04 1.75 -11.51
CA LYS A 234 -16.53 2.82 -12.38
C LYS A 234 -15.35 3.57 -13.02
N LYS A 235 -14.89 3.10 -14.19
CA LYS A 235 -13.77 3.71 -14.95
C LYS A 235 -13.95 5.21 -15.16
N GLU A 236 -15.19 5.62 -15.45
CA GLU A 236 -15.53 7.03 -15.68
C GLU A 236 -15.29 7.92 -14.45
N SER A 237 -15.54 7.42 -13.23
CA SER A 237 -15.23 8.16 -12.01
C SER A 237 -13.72 8.42 -11.86
N ILE A 238 -12.87 7.49 -12.30
CA ILE A 238 -11.41 7.64 -12.25
C ILE A 238 -10.95 8.64 -13.32
N ARG A 239 -11.50 8.55 -14.54
CA ARG A 239 -11.22 9.50 -15.61
C ARG A 239 -11.57 10.92 -15.17
N LEU A 240 -12.77 11.12 -14.65
CA LEU A 240 -13.27 12.41 -14.19
C LEU A 240 -12.51 12.93 -12.94
N ALA A 241 -12.04 12.05 -12.05
CA ALA A 241 -11.16 12.46 -10.96
C ALA A 241 -9.77 12.89 -11.46
N THR A 242 -9.27 12.24 -12.52
CA THR A 242 -8.01 12.63 -13.17
C THR A 242 -8.13 14.03 -13.78
N CYS A 243 -9.23 14.26 -14.48
CA CYS A 243 -9.66 15.58 -14.94
C CYS A 243 -9.61 16.62 -13.81
N ASP A 244 -10.30 16.37 -12.69
CA ASP A 244 -10.30 17.29 -11.55
C ASP A 244 -8.90 17.58 -11.02
N MET A 245 -8.05 16.55 -10.95
CA MET A 245 -6.66 16.70 -10.49
C MET A 245 -5.78 17.50 -11.45
N MET A 246 -6.05 17.47 -12.77
CA MET A 246 -5.31 18.26 -13.77
C MET A 246 -5.74 19.73 -13.76
N TRP A 247 -7.04 19.99 -13.66
CA TRP A 247 -7.60 21.34 -13.68
C TRP A 247 -7.59 22.07 -12.34
N GLY A 248 -7.31 21.37 -11.24
CA GLY A 248 -7.13 21.97 -9.93
C GLY A 248 -6.04 23.06 -9.96
N HIS A 249 -6.39 24.27 -9.51
CA HIS A 249 -5.42 25.35 -9.38
C HIS A 249 -4.59 25.21 -8.11
N GLY A 250 -3.28 25.43 -8.23
CA GLY A 250 -2.35 25.37 -7.11
C GLY A 250 -2.00 23.93 -6.69
N ASP A 251 -1.52 23.83 -5.45
CA ASP A 251 -0.93 22.61 -4.88
C ASP A 251 -1.89 21.81 -3.98
N ALA A 252 -3.13 22.28 -3.81
CA ALA A 252 -4.16 21.60 -3.03
C ALA A 252 -4.89 20.52 -3.85
N LEU A 253 -5.56 19.59 -3.16
CA LEU A 253 -6.49 18.67 -3.82
C LEU A 253 -7.69 19.46 -4.40
N PRO A 254 -8.26 19.03 -5.54
CA PRO A 254 -9.36 19.73 -6.17
C PRO A 254 -10.62 19.71 -5.29
N GLU A 255 -11.24 20.88 -5.11
CA GLU A 255 -12.52 21.02 -4.40
C GLU A 255 -13.73 21.01 -5.34
N ASN A 256 -13.50 21.30 -6.63
CA ASN A 256 -14.56 21.46 -7.64
C ASN A 256 -14.49 20.34 -8.68
N MET A 257 -15.65 19.78 -9.02
CA MET A 257 -15.79 18.83 -10.12
C MET A 257 -15.86 19.57 -11.46
N VAL A 258 -15.01 19.17 -12.40
CA VAL A 258 -15.01 19.70 -13.76
C VAL A 258 -16.02 18.95 -14.63
N THR A 259 -16.78 19.66 -15.46
CA THR A 259 -17.60 19.04 -16.49
C THR A 259 -16.77 18.92 -17.76
N SER A 260 -16.54 17.70 -18.24
CA SER A 260 -15.84 17.45 -19.51
C SER A 260 -16.42 16.25 -20.24
N ASP A 261 -16.92 16.52 -21.46
CA ASP A 261 -17.42 15.51 -22.39
C ASP A 261 -16.30 14.93 -23.29
N ASP A 262 -15.09 15.49 -23.22
CA ASP A 262 -13.91 15.05 -23.96
C ASP A 262 -13.26 13.85 -23.26
N PRO A 263 -12.74 12.82 -23.97
CA PRO A 263 -11.94 11.71 -23.41
C PRO A 263 -10.67 12.10 -22.62
N GLN A 264 -10.45 13.37 -22.28
CA GLN A 264 -9.39 13.83 -21.39
C GLN A 264 -9.38 13.05 -20.05
N GLY A 265 -8.20 12.90 -19.46
CA GLY A 265 -7.98 12.10 -18.26
C GLY A 265 -7.80 10.59 -18.52
N THR A 266 -7.91 10.12 -19.77
CA THR A 266 -7.59 8.72 -20.15
C THR A 266 -6.10 8.50 -20.41
N ARG A 267 -5.36 9.57 -20.69
CA ARG A 267 -3.90 9.63 -20.77
C ARG A 267 -3.45 10.91 -20.06
N ILE A 268 -2.31 10.82 -19.38
CA ILE A 268 -1.62 11.95 -18.77
C ILE A 268 -0.15 11.92 -19.21
N ASN A 269 0.40 13.09 -19.53
CA ASN A 269 1.83 13.24 -19.80
C ASN A 269 2.63 13.28 -18.47
N GLU A 270 3.96 13.37 -18.57
CA GLU A 270 4.85 13.36 -17.40
C GLU A 270 4.67 14.58 -16.50
N GLU A 271 4.46 15.77 -17.06
CA GLU A 271 4.23 17.00 -16.30
C GLU A 271 2.89 16.95 -15.55
N GLU A 272 1.82 16.50 -16.21
CA GLU A 272 0.51 16.31 -15.61
C GLU A 272 0.58 15.29 -14.48
N ARG A 273 1.27 14.17 -14.69
CA ARG A 273 1.50 13.14 -13.67
C ARG A 273 2.26 13.70 -12.49
N TRP A 274 3.34 14.44 -12.74
CA TRP A 274 4.14 15.09 -11.72
C TRP A 274 3.27 16.01 -10.85
N ASN A 275 2.48 16.87 -11.48
CA ASN A 275 1.57 17.78 -10.78
C ASN A 275 0.52 17.03 -9.93
N ILE A 276 -0.03 15.92 -10.45
CA ILE A 276 -0.94 15.06 -9.69
C ILE A 276 -0.24 14.49 -8.45
N VAL A 277 0.92 13.85 -8.61
CA VAL A 277 1.67 13.21 -7.51
C VAL A 277 2.10 14.25 -6.46
N ARG A 278 2.55 15.43 -6.90
CA ARG A 278 2.90 16.55 -6.03
C ARG A 278 1.72 16.98 -5.15
N ARG A 279 0.52 17.17 -5.73
CA ARG A 279 -0.70 17.50 -4.97
C ARG A 279 -1.05 16.42 -3.95
N LEU A 280 -0.99 15.14 -4.36
CA LEU A 280 -1.27 14.01 -3.49
C LEU A 280 -0.35 14.01 -2.26
N ARG A 281 0.97 14.08 -2.47
CA ARG A 281 1.96 13.98 -1.40
C ARG A 281 1.94 15.19 -0.45
N ARG A 282 1.76 16.40 -0.99
CA ARG A 282 1.55 17.60 -0.16
C ARG A 282 0.32 17.46 0.75
N SER A 283 -0.77 16.89 0.24
CA SER A 283 -2.02 16.75 1.03
C SER A 283 -1.88 15.86 2.27
N VAL A 284 -0.86 14.99 2.31
CA VAL A 284 -0.56 14.11 3.45
C VAL A 284 0.64 14.58 4.28
N GLY A 285 1.10 15.81 4.04
CA GLY A 285 2.12 16.49 4.82
C GLY A 285 3.56 16.24 4.38
N ASP A 286 3.78 15.70 3.18
CA ASP A 286 5.14 15.57 2.65
C ASP A 286 5.69 16.94 2.24
N ASP A 287 6.99 17.15 2.50
CA ASP A 287 7.68 18.39 2.14
C ASP A 287 7.84 18.50 0.62
N ALA A 288 7.26 19.55 0.06
CA ALA A 288 7.25 19.77 -1.36
C ALA A 288 8.57 20.20 -1.95
N ASP A 289 9.36 20.94 -1.18
CA ASP A 289 10.67 21.41 -1.65
C ASP A 289 11.62 20.22 -1.77
N ALA A 290 11.45 19.21 -0.91
CA ALA A 290 12.15 17.93 -1.01
C ALA A 290 11.68 17.09 -2.21
N LEU A 291 10.39 17.15 -2.58
CA LEU A 291 9.87 16.47 -3.77
C LEU A 291 10.41 17.12 -5.05
N ASP A 292 10.34 18.44 -5.16
CA ASP A 292 10.85 19.19 -6.30
C ASP A 292 12.38 18.99 -6.48
N ALA A 293 13.14 19.00 -5.37
CA ALA A 293 14.57 18.69 -5.39
C ALA A 293 14.87 17.25 -5.83
N ALA A 294 14.07 16.27 -5.40
CA ALA A 294 14.23 14.88 -5.79
C ALA A 294 13.95 14.65 -7.29
N GLN A 295 12.96 15.35 -7.85
CA GLN A 295 12.67 15.28 -9.28
C GLN A 295 13.78 15.94 -10.11
N HIS A 296 14.23 17.14 -9.72
CA HIS A 296 15.36 17.78 -10.39
C HIS A 296 16.64 16.94 -10.33
N ALA A 297 16.86 16.19 -9.25
CA ALA A 297 17.97 15.24 -9.15
C ALA A 297 17.79 14.04 -10.09
N ALA A 298 16.58 13.48 -10.20
CA ALA A 298 16.28 12.37 -11.10
C ALA A 298 16.40 12.79 -12.59
N ASP A 299 15.84 13.95 -12.95
CA ASP A 299 15.94 14.53 -14.30
C ASP A 299 17.40 14.79 -14.67
N ALA A 300 18.21 15.30 -13.74
CA ALA A 300 19.64 15.51 -13.95
C ALA A 300 20.44 14.19 -14.09
N GLU A 301 19.91 13.06 -13.59
CA GLU A 301 20.55 11.74 -13.72
C GLU A 301 20.28 11.12 -15.10
N GLU A 302 19.05 11.25 -15.63
CA GLU A 302 18.63 10.74 -16.95
C GLU A 302 19.02 11.64 -18.13
N CYS A 303 19.31 12.91 -17.86
CA CYS A 303 19.68 13.89 -18.86
C CYS A 303 21.09 13.69 -19.46
N GLU A 304 21.23 13.95 -20.77
CA GLU A 304 22.55 13.97 -21.41
C GLU A 304 23.37 15.16 -20.90
N LEU A 305 24.48 14.86 -20.23
CA LEU A 305 25.36 15.89 -19.67
C LEU A 305 26.10 16.67 -20.75
N ASN A 306 26.23 17.98 -20.53
CA ASN A 306 27.16 18.82 -21.28
C ASN A 306 28.61 18.50 -20.87
N LEU A 307 29.59 19.15 -21.52
CA LEU A 307 31.01 18.86 -21.24
C LEU A 307 31.38 19.13 -19.76
N GLY A 308 30.79 20.16 -19.15
CA GLY A 308 30.99 20.50 -17.74
C GLY A 308 30.42 19.44 -16.80
N GLY A 309 29.20 18.97 -17.07
CA GLY A 309 28.58 17.88 -16.33
C GLY A 309 29.36 16.58 -16.40
N THR A 310 29.84 16.23 -17.61
CA THR A 310 30.63 15.02 -17.84
C THR A 310 31.90 15.01 -16.98
N VAL A 311 32.57 16.17 -16.85
CA VAL A 311 33.78 16.33 -16.04
C VAL A 311 33.46 16.26 -14.54
N LYS A 312 32.39 16.91 -14.06
CA LYS A 312 31.93 16.80 -12.66
C LYS A 312 31.67 15.35 -12.27
N ARG A 313 30.92 14.62 -13.10
CA ARG A 313 30.60 13.20 -12.87
C ARG A 313 31.86 12.33 -12.82
N ALA A 314 32.82 12.55 -13.73
CA ALA A 314 34.09 11.83 -13.74
C ALA A 314 34.96 12.09 -12.49
N LEU A 315 34.81 13.26 -11.87
CA LEU A 315 35.50 13.66 -10.63
C LEU A 315 34.73 13.29 -9.36
N GLY A 316 33.53 12.69 -9.47
CA GLY A 316 32.72 12.25 -8.33
C GLY A 316 31.93 13.37 -7.65
N PHE A 317 31.70 14.50 -8.32
CA PHE A 317 30.83 15.57 -7.83
C PHE A 317 29.37 15.35 -8.28
N GLU A 318 28.42 15.84 -7.48
CA GLU A 318 27.00 15.86 -7.84
C GLU A 318 26.76 16.73 -9.09
N THR A 319 25.97 16.21 -10.02
CA THR A 319 25.54 16.91 -11.23
C THR A 319 24.18 17.54 -11.03
N THR A 320 23.97 18.72 -11.61
CA THR A 320 22.75 19.53 -11.48
C THR A 320 22.11 19.75 -12.85
N MET A 321 20.90 20.33 -12.90
CA MET A 321 20.22 20.64 -14.17
C MET A 321 21.01 21.61 -15.07
N GLU A 322 21.89 22.45 -14.53
CA GLU A 322 22.78 23.32 -15.34
C GLU A 322 23.89 22.53 -16.07
N ASP A 323 24.14 21.30 -15.62
CA ASP A 323 25.13 20.38 -16.19
C ASP A 323 24.57 19.54 -17.34
N CYS A 324 23.28 19.69 -17.65
CA CYS A 324 22.59 19.12 -18.79
C CYS A 324 22.91 19.84 -20.10
N LYS A 325 22.83 19.12 -21.23
CA LYS A 325 22.72 19.77 -22.55
C LYS A 325 21.32 20.35 -22.66
N GLU A 326 21.20 21.67 -22.72
CA GLU A 326 19.99 22.31 -23.26
C GLU A 326 19.87 21.93 -24.75
N ALA A 327 18.68 21.54 -25.19
CA ALA A 327 18.38 21.25 -26.60
C ALA A 327 18.38 22.54 -27.44
#